data_AF-A0A4S1CM00-F1
#
_entry.id   AF-A0A4S1CM00-F1
#
_cell.length_a   1.000
_cell.length_b   1.000
_cell.length_c   1.000
_cell.angle_alpha   90.00
_cell.angle_beta   90.00
_cell.angle_gamma   90.00
#
_symmetry.space_group_name_H-M   'P 1'
#
loop_
_entity.id
_entity.type
_entity.pdbx_description
1 polymer ?
#
loop_
_entity_poly.entity_id
_entity_poly.type
_entity_poly.pdbx_seq_one_letter_code
_entity_poly.pdbx_strand_id
1 'polypeptide(L)'
;MSVPKHELSHLWKLSDGDLMQEARTFGGRLRGHAAFQNVGPHVPVGDTFDTLADALGEKSNAAKGGGKRMVEDRDKARENIFTAFTFAGQHSVMVATHENNPSLMDIGYELRHRTYTSKPATTILPGQPGKVDLKPGPKGSGIFYVVVNKCQGMGSLEVQYTDNPNDESSWKSAERSYRCKVELKGELVKRYYIRTRYHNNAGYGPWSAVVDIVLS
;
A
#
# COMPACT_ATOMS: atom_id res chain seq x y z
N MET A 1 -16.44 -4.57 4.45
CA MET A 1 -15.92 -5.19 3.21
C MET A 1 -14.78 -4.34 2.70
N SER A 2 -13.57 -4.87 2.57
CA SER A 2 -12.45 -4.16 1.95
C SER A 2 -12.57 -4.28 0.43
N VAL A 3 -12.62 -3.14 -0.28
CA VAL A 3 -12.54 -3.14 -1.75
C VAL A 3 -11.21 -3.81 -2.14
N PRO A 4 -11.23 -4.91 -2.91
CA PRO A 4 -10.01 -5.54 -3.39
C PRO A 4 -9.19 -4.53 -4.18
N LYS A 5 -7.91 -4.35 -3.81
CA LYS A 5 -6.96 -3.61 -4.65
C LYS A 5 -6.44 -4.56 -5.69
N HIS A 6 -6.76 -4.32 -6.96
CA HIS A 6 -6.12 -5.01 -8.07
C HIS A 6 -4.62 -4.79 -8.02
N GLU A 7 -3.83 -5.88 -8.04
CA GLU A 7 -2.37 -5.80 -8.01
C GLU A 7 -1.83 -5.41 -9.40
N LEU A 8 -2.01 -4.14 -9.75
CA LEU A 8 -1.52 -3.55 -11.01
C LEU A 8 -0.03 -3.19 -10.94
N SER A 9 0.68 -3.48 -9.84
CA SER A 9 2.09 -3.12 -9.61
C SER A 9 3.06 -3.73 -10.62
N HIS A 10 2.68 -4.82 -11.28
CA HIS A 10 3.49 -5.39 -12.36
C HIS A 10 3.37 -4.56 -13.65
N LEU A 11 2.21 -3.98 -13.94
CA LEU A 11 1.98 -3.14 -15.12
C LEU A 11 2.87 -1.89 -15.14
N TRP A 12 3.15 -1.34 -13.95
CA TRP A 12 4.06 -0.18 -13.82
C TRP A 12 5.49 -0.46 -14.26
N LYS A 13 5.90 -1.74 -14.27
CA LYS A 13 7.25 -2.15 -14.68
C LYS A 13 7.34 -2.50 -16.17
N LEU A 14 6.21 -2.59 -16.87
CA LEU A 14 6.16 -2.93 -18.28
C LEU A 14 6.68 -1.78 -19.13
N SER A 15 7.40 -2.13 -20.21
CA SER A 15 7.72 -1.19 -21.28
C SER A 15 6.43 -0.70 -21.95
N ASP A 16 6.48 0.39 -22.72
CA ASP A 16 5.28 0.87 -23.42
C ASP A 16 4.72 -0.20 -24.38
N GLY A 17 5.59 -0.92 -25.10
CA GLY A 17 5.17 -1.98 -26.01
C GLY A 17 4.49 -3.14 -25.29
N ASP A 18 5.06 -3.58 -24.16
CA ASP A 18 4.46 -4.65 -23.35
C ASP A 18 3.14 -4.20 -22.73
N LEU A 19 3.06 -2.95 -22.25
CA LEU A 19 1.84 -2.40 -21.68
C LEU A 19 0.70 -2.29 -22.71
N MET A 20 1.02 -1.90 -23.95
CA MET A 20 0.05 -1.89 -25.05
C MET A 20 -0.45 -3.30 -25.37
N GLN A 21 0.46 -4.27 -25.47
CA GLN A 21 0.10 -5.66 -25.75
C GLN A 21 -0.78 -6.25 -24.64
N GLU A 22 -0.44 -5.96 -23.39
CA GLU A 22 -1.20 -6.39 -22.23
C GLU A 22 -2.59 -5.74 -22.19
N ALA A 23 -2.70 -4.43 -22.47
CA ALA A 23 -3.97 -3.73 -22.57
C ALA A 23 -4.89 -4.36 -23.62
N ARG A 24 -4.37 -4.63 -24.83
CA ARG A 24 -5.16 -5.28 -25.90
C ARG A 24 -5.58 -6.71 -25.54
N THR A 25 -4.67 -7.47 -24.93
CA THR A 25 -4.96 -8.84 -24.47
C THR A 25 -6.08 -8.83 -23.42
N PHE A 26 -6.00 -7.90 -22.47
CA PHE A 26 -7.03 -7.70 -21.46
C PHE A 26 -8.36 -7.26 -22.09
N GLY A 27 -8.33 -6.29 -23.01
CA GLY A 27 -9.52 -5.83 -23.73
C GLY A 27 -10.22 -6.97 -24.48
N GLY A 28 -9.45 -7.85 -25.12
CA GLY A 28 -9.96 -9.08 -25.74
C GLY A 28 -10.71 -10.00 -24.76
N ARG A 29 -10.22 -10.14 -23.53
CA ARG A 29 -10.91 -10.94 -22.49
C ARG A 29 -12.21 -10.29 -22.04
N LEU A 30 -12.24 -8.96 -21.88
CA LEU A 30 -13.44 -8.24 -21.47
C LEU A 30 -14.60 -8.41 -22.46
N ARG A 31 -14.31 -8.44 -23.78
CA ARG A 31 -15.35 -8.61 -24.81
C ARG A 31 -16.17 -9.89 -24.68
N GLY A 32 -15.57 -10.97 -24.17
CA GLY A 32 -16.25 -12.24 -23.96
C GLY A 32 -16.81 -12.41 -22.55
N HIS A 33 -16.57 -11.45 -21.65
CA HIS A 33 -16.86 -11.63 -20.23
C HIS A 33 -18.29 -11.14 -19.89
N ALA A 34 -19.05 -11.97 -19.17
CA ALA A 34 -20.46 -11.72 -18.86
C ALA A 34 -20.67 -10.39 -18.11
N ALA A 35 -19.77 -10.03 -17.19
CA ALA A 35 -19.84 -8.77 -16.45
C ALA A 35 -19.66 -7.50 -17.33
N PHE A 36 -19.33 -7.62 -18.62
CA PHE A 36 -19.08 -6.47 -19.50
C PHE A 36 -20.03 -6.40 -20.71
N GLN A 37 -21.05 -7.26 -20.79
CA GLN A 37 -21.94 -7.32 -21.95
C GLN A 37 -22.97 -6.18 -22.03
N ASN A 38 -23.32 -5.53 -20.91
CA ASN A 38 -24.37 -4.50 -20.85
C ASN A 38 -23.98 -3.35 -19.90
N VAL A 39 -22.82 -2.74 -20.14
CA VAL A 39 -22.27 -1.73 -19.23
C VAL A 39 -22.53 -0.31 -19.70
N GLY A 40 -22.62 0.62 -18.74
CA GLY A 40 -22.76 2.04 -19.04
C GLY A 40 -21.50 2.62 -19.70
N PRO A 41 -21.60 3.79 -20.35
CA PRO A 41 -20.52 4.40 -21.13
C PRO A 41 -19.28 4.79 -20.30
N HIS A 42 -19.40 4.80 -18.97
CA HIS A 42 -18.32 5.13 -18.05
C HIS A 42 -17.47 3.92 -17.66
N VAL A 43 -17.90 2.70 -18.01
CA VAL A 43 -17.15 1.47 -17.70
C VAL A 43 -16.22 1.17 -18.87
N PRO A 44 -14.90 1.04 -18.64
CA PRO A 44 -13.98 0.67 -19.71
C PRO A 44 -14.28 -0.75 -20.18
N VAL A 45 -14.56 -0.87 -21.48
CA VAL A 45 -14.81 -2.13 -22.19
C VAL A 45 -13.62 -2.49 -23.07
N GLY A 46 -13.67 -3.63 -23.75
CA GLY A 46 -12.56 -4.10 -24.59
C GLY A 46 -12.02 -3.06 -25.57
N ASP A 47 -12.90 -2.36 -26.30
CA ASP A 47 -12.52 -1.34 -27.28
C ASP A 47 -11.86 -0.10 -26.64
N THR A 48 -12.17 0.16 -25.36
CA THR A 48 -11.50 1.23 -24.60
C THR A 48 -10.02 0.93 -24.46
N PHE A 49 -9.65 -0.32 -24.20
CA PHE A 49 -8.24 -0.70 -24.04
C PHE A 49 -7.45 -0.64 -25.34
N ASP A 50 -8.08 -0.99 -26.47
CA ASP A 50 -7.45 -0.85 -27.79
C ASP A 50 -7.18 0.63 -28.09
N THR A 51 -8.18 1.50 -27.87
CA THR A 51 -8.05 2.95 -28.07
C THR A 51 -6.93 3.54 -27.20
N LEU A 52 -6.84 3.12 -25.93
CA LEU A 52 -5.81 3.59 -25.01
C LEU A 52 -4.42 3.05 -25.40
N ALA A 53 -4.33 1.82 -25.88
CA ALA A 53 -3.08 1.24 -26.37
C ALA A 53 -2.58 1.98 -27.61
N ASP A 54 -3.46 2.28 -28.57
CA ASP A 54 -3.11 3.04 -29.77
C ASP A 54 -2.62 4.45 -29.41
N ALA A 55 -3.33 5.14 -28.51
CA ALA A 55 -2.93 6.45 -28.00
C ALA A 55 -1.56 6.42 -27.29
N LEU A 56 -1.25 5.35 -26.54
CA LEU A 56 0.08 5.17 -25.94
C LEU A 56 1.15 4.95 -27.02
N GLY A 57 0.86 4.18 -28.06
CA GLY A 57 1.77 3.95 -29.19
C GLY A 57 2.15 5.23 -29.92
N GLU A 58 1.16 6.05 -30.24
CA GLU A 58 1.37 7.36 -30.89
C GLU A 58 2.27 8.27 -30.03
N LYS A 59 1.95 8.40 -28.74
CA LYS A 59 2.69 9.27 -27.82
C LYS A 59 4.06 8.73 -27.45
N SER A 60 4.23 7.42 -27.37
CA SER A 60 5.54 6.78 -27.16
C SER A 60 6.47 7.05 -28.35
N ASN A 61 5.96 6.94 -29.58
CA ASN A 61 6.73 7.28 -30.78
C ASN A 61 7.06 8.77 -30.86
N ALA A 62 6.11 9.65 -30.52
CA ALA A 62 6.36 11.09 -30.44
C ALA A 62 7.41 11.46 -29.37
N ALA A 63 7.42 10.75 -28.24
CA ALA A 63 8.37 10.97 -27.15
C ALA A 63 9.82 10.56 -27.49
N LYS A 64 10.02 9.59 -28.40
CA LYS A 64 11.37 9.15 -28.81
C LYS A 64 12.18 10.24 -29.52
N GLY A 65 11.50 11.17 -30.21
CA GLY A 65 12.13 12.31 -30.91
C GLY A 65 11.77 13.67 -30.32
N GLY A 66 11.00 13.70 -29.23
CA GLY A 66 10.36 14.91 -28.70
C GLY A 66 10.99 15.45 -27.41
N GLY A 67 10.76 16.74 -27.14
CA GLY A 67 11.15 17.36 -25.87
C GLY A 67 10.28 16.92 -24.68
N LYS A 68 10.62 17.43 -23.48
CA LYS A 68 10.00 17.07 -22.18
C LYS A 68 8.47 16.96 -22.19
N ARG A 69 7.76 17.81 -22.93
CA ARG A 69 6.29 17.80 -23.04
C ARG A 69 5.72 16.49 -23.64
N MET A 70 6.42 15.90 -24.61
CA MET A 70 5.99 14.64 -25.23
C MET A 70 6.15 13.45 -24.28
N VAL A 71 7.13 13.52 -23.37
CA VAL A 71 7.33 12.52 -22.31
C VAL A 71 6.18 12.59 -21.29
N GLU A 72 5.76 13.80 -20.90
CA GLU A 72 4.62 13.99 -20.00
C GLU A 72 3.31 13.47 -20.62
N ASP A 73 3.09 13.69 -21.91
CA ASP A 73 1.90 13.20 -22.60
C ASP A 73 1.88 11.67 -22.73
N ARG A 74 3.05 11.04 -22.93
CA ARG A 74 3.22 9.58 -22.86
C ARG A 74 2.88 9.05 -21.46
N ASP A 75 3.42 9.68 -20.41
CA ASP A 75 3.20 9.23 -19.03
C ASP A 75 1.72 9.32 -18.63
N LYS A 76 1.02 10.38 -19.07
CA LYS A 76 -0.45 10.49 -18.93
C LYS A 76 -1.19 9.38 -19.66
N ALA A 77 -0.75 8.97 -20.86
CA ALA A 77 -1.38 7.84 -21.55
C ALA A 77 -1.18 6.52 -20.81
N ARG A 78 -0.01 6.29 -20.21
CA ARG A 78 0.21 5.14 -19.33
C ARG A 78 -0.74 5.17 -18.13
N GLU A 79 -0.90 6.33 -17.49
CA GLU A 79 -1.80 6.49 -16.34
C GLU A 79 -3.28 6.23 -16.70
N ASN A 80 -3.72 6.65 -17.89
CA ASN A 80 -5.07 6.36 -18.37
C ASN A 80 -5.31 4.85 -18.53
N ILE A 81 -4.33 4.10 -19.04
CA ILE A 81 -4.41 2.63 -19.11
C ILE A 81 -4.56 2.04 -17.71
N PHE A 82 -3.72 2.44 -16.74
CA PHE A 82 -3.81 1.93 -15.36
C PHE A 82 -5.14 2.26 -14.68
N THR A 83 -5.67 3.45 -14.95
CA THR A 83 -6.98 3.88 -14.45
C THR A 83 -8.09 3.01 -15.04
N ALA A 84 -8.05 2.73 -16.34
CA ALA A 84 -9.00 1.84 -17.01
C ALA A 84 -8.96 0.42 -16.44
N PHE A 85 -7.77 -0.15 -16.22
CA PHE A 85 -7.62 -1.45 -15.54
C PHE A 85 -8.28 -1.45 -14.16
N THR A 86 -8.07 -0.39 -13.37
CA THR A 86 -8.64 -0.27 -12.03
C THR A 86 -10.16 -0.23 -12.07
N PHE A 87 -10.75 0.57 -12.98
CA PHE A 87 -12.20 0.68 -13.11
C PHE A 87 -12.84 -0.60 -13.64
N ALA A 88 -12.24 -1.26 -14.63
CA ALA A 88 -12.72 -2.56 -15.10
C ALA A 88 -12.76 -3.58 -13.95
N GLY A 89 -11.69 -3.65 -13.17
CA GLY A 89 -11.63 -4.55 -12.03
C GLY A 89 -12.61 -4.19 -10.90
N GLN A 90 -12.86 -2.91 -10.64
CA GLN A 90 -13.86 -2.51 -9.64
C GLN A 90 -15.28 -2.83 -10.11
N HIS A 91 -15.55 -2.64 -11.40
CA HIS A 91 -16.82 -2.99 -12.03
C HIS A 91 -17.11 -4.49 -11.90
N SER A 92 -16.13 -5.36 -12.19
CA SER A 92 -16.32 -6.81 -12.06
C SER A 92 -16.67 -7.23 -10.64
N VAL A 93 -16.00 -6.66 -9.63
CA VAL A 93 -16.31 -6.90 -8.21
C VAL A 93 -17.72 -6.43 -7.87
N MET A 94 -18.13 -5.26 -8.34
CA MET A 94 -19.47 -4.72 -8.10
C MET A 94 -20.55 -5.63 -8.68
N VAL A 95 -20.41 -6.05 -9.93
CA VAL A 95 -21.36 -6.95 -10.60
C VAL A 95 -21.38 -8.32 -9.92
N ALA A 96 -20.22 -8.92 -9.65
CA ALA A 96 -20.11 -10.20 -8.96
C ALA A 96 -20.78 -10.19 -7.58
N THR A 97 -20.65 -9.07 -6.85
CA THR A 97 -21.29 -8.90 -5.54
C THR A 97 -22.79 -8.73 -5.68
N HIS A 98 -23.25 -7.93 -6.65
CA HIS A 98 -24.67 -7.69 -6.91
C HIS A 98 -25.41 -8.95 -7.35
N GLU A 99 -24.81 -9.74 -8.26
CA GLU A 99 -25.37 -11.00 -8.77
C GLU A 99 -25.08 -12.20 -7.86
N ASN A 100 -24.35 -11.97 -6.75
CA ASN A 100 -23.88 -13.01 -5.85
C ASN A 100 -23.17 -14.16 -6.58
N ASN A 101 -22.41 -13.83 -7.62
CA ASN A 101 -21.69 -14.76 -8.48
C ASN A 101 -20.20 -14.42 -8.53
N PRO A 102 -19.37 -15.09 -7.71
CA PRO A 102 -17.92 -14.85 -7.65
C PRO A 102 -17.18 -15.14 -8.96
N SER A 103 -17.73 -15.98 -9.86
CA SER A 103 -17.06 -16.30 -11.13
C SER A 103 -16.90 -15.07 -12.04
N LEU A 104 -17.72 -14.04 -11.84
CA LEU A 104 -17.66 -12.78 -12.60
C LEU A 104 -16.47 -11.90 -12.22
N MET A 105 -15.71 -12.27 -11.19
CA MET A 105 -14.47 -11.61 -10.84
C MET A 105 -13.28 -12.11 -11.67
N ASP A 106 -13.41 -13.23 -12.39
CA ASP A 106 -12.35 -13.84 -13.19
C ASP A 106 -12.21 -13.17 -14.57
N ILE A 107 -11.74 -11.92 -14.54
CA ILE A 107 -11.50 -11.13 -15.75
C ILE A 107 -10.10 -11.36 -16.35
N GLY A 108 -9.43 -12.44 -15.95
CA GLY A 108 -8.07 -12.78 -16.39
C GLY A 108 -6.95 -11.97 -15.73
N TYR A 109 -7.26 -11.22 -14.67
CA TYR A 109 -6.26 -10.76 -13.72
C TYR A 109 -6.51 -11.52 -12.43
N GLU A 110 -5.45 -12.09 -11.84
CA GLU A 110 -5.53 -12.48 -10.44
C GLU A 110 -5.93 -11.24 -9.66
N LEU A 111 -7.19 -11.18 -9.25
CA LEU A 111 -7.53 -10.62 -7.96
C LEU A 111 -6.76 -11.47 -6.96
N ARG A 112 -5.48 -11.14 -6.80
CA ARG A 112 -4.91 -11.16 -5.48
C ARG A 112 -5.77 -10.16 -4.74
N HIS A 113 -6.85 -10.69 -4.15
CA HIS A 113 -7.19 -10.29 -2.82
C HIS A 113 -5.83 -10.04 -2.19
N ARG A 114 -5.59 -8.81 -1.75
CA ARG A 114 -4.91 -8.73 -0.48
C ARG A 114 -5.79 -9.60 0.43
N THR A 115 -5.53 -10.91 0.47
CA THR A 115 -4.82 -11.42 1.61
C THR A 115 -3.83 -10.30 1.94
N TYR A 116 -4.29 -9.36 2.78
CA TYR A 116 -3.64 -9.21 4.07
C TYR A 116 -3.20 -10.61 4.34
N THR A 117 -1.95 -10.90 4.00
CA THR A 117 -1.37 -12.19 4.30
C THR A 117 -1.59 -12.16 5.78
N SER A 118 -2.66 -12.83 6.23
CA SER A 118 -2.82 -13.26 7.57
C SER A 118 -1.62 -14.18 7.61
N LYS A 119 -0.45 -13.57 7.91
CA LYS A 119 0.76 -14.29 8.23
C LYS A 119 0.21 -15.39 9.11
N PRO A 120 0.36 -16.66 8.70
CA PRO A 120 -0.35 -17.78 9.32
C PRO A 120 -0.33 -17.51 10.81
N ALA A 121 -1.53 -17.39 11.42
CA ALA A 121 -1.70 -16.78 12.73
C ALA A 121 -0.52 -17.23 13.60
N THR A 122 0.40 -16.30 13.83
CA THR A 122 1.71 -16.66 14.37
C THR A 122 1.43 -17.10 15.79
N THR A 123 1.38 -18.42 16.01
CA THR A 123 1.10 -19.01 17.32
C THR A 123 2.23 -18.74 18.32
N ILE A 124 3.37 -18.29 17.80
CA ILE A 124 4.54 -17.91 18.57
C ILE A 124 4.45 -16.42 18.89
N LEU A 125 4.50 -16.10 20.19
CA LEU A 125 4.61 -14.72 20.67
C LEU A 125 5.86 -14.06 20.08
N PRO A 126 5.76 -12.79 19.66
CA PRO A 126 6.91 -12.11 19.08
C PRO A 126 7.96 -11.85 20.17
N GLY A 127 9.24 -11.94 19.80
CA GLY A 127 10.34 -11.70 20.73
C GLY A 127 10.43 -10.24 21.23
N GLN A 128 11.39 -9.97 22.09
CA GLN A 128 11.69 -8.61 22.53
C GLN A 128 12.21 -7.78 21.33
N PRO A 129 11.74 -6.53 21.13
CA PRO A 129 12.40 -5.64 20.19
C PRO A 129 13.86 -5.46 20.59
N GLY A 130 14.75 -5.59 19.60
CA GLY A 130 16.19 -5.40 19.78
C GLY A 130 16.53 -3.93 20.00
N LYS A 131 17.59 -3.46 19.33
CA LYS A 131 18.01 -2.06 19.44
C LYS A 131 16.88 -1.10 19.01
N VAL A 132 16.51 -0.21 19.92
CA VAL A 132 15.59 0.93 19.67
C VAL A 132 16.45 2.15 19.38
N ASP A 133 16.41 2.63 18.14
CA ASP A 133 17.11 3.84 17.71
C ASP A 133 16.15 5.03 17.72
N LEU A 134 16.51 6.10 18.43
CA LEU A 134 15.78 7.36 18.44
C LEU A 134 16.46 8.33 17.49
N LYS A 135 15.70 8.88 16.54
CA LYS A 135 16.21 9.88 15.58
C LYS A 135 15.48 11.21 15.77
N PRO A 136 16.20 12.33 15.95
CA PRO A 136 15.56 13.64 16.01
C PRO A 136 14.89 13.97 14.67
N GLY A 137 13.74 14.63 14.72
CA GLY A 137 13.09 15.24 13.57
C GLY A 137 13.72 16.60 13.22
N PRO A 138 13.05 17.40 12.36
CA PRO A 138 13.50 18.74 12.03
C PRO A 138 13.70 19.59 13.30
N LYS A 139 14.79 20.37 13.37
CA LYS A 139 15.10 21.22 14.53
C LYS A 139 13.92 22.12 14.88
N GLY A 140 13.56 22.20 16.17
CA GLY A 140 12.46 23.02 16.68
C GLY A 140 11.05 22.50 16.38
N SER A 141 10.89 21.32 15.76
CA SER A 141 9.56 20.76 15.46
C SER A 141 8.91 20.01 16.63
N GLY A 142 9.69 19.61 17.63
CA GLY A 142 9.25 18.69 18.69
C GLY A 142 8.97 17.27 18.19
N ILE A 143 9.35 16.95 16.95
CA ILE A 143 9.14 15.64 16.33
C ILE A 143 10.38 14.78 16.53
N PHE A 144 10.18 13.51 16.84
CA PHE A 144 11.23 12.50 16.83
C PHE A 144 10.70 11.16 16.32
N TYR A 145 11.61 10.32 15.85
CA TYR A 145 11.31 9.03 15.27
C TYR A 145 11.83 7.92 16.15
N VAL A 146 10.97 6.97 16.46
CA VAL A 146 11.33 5.71 17.11
C VAL A 146 11.50 4.66 16.01
N VAL A 147 12.72 4.17 15.84
CA VAL A 147 13.08 3.15 14.84
C VAL A 147 13.48 1.88 15.56
N VAL A 148 12.88 0.76 15.17
CA VAL A 148 13.22 -0.56 15.71
C VAL A 148 13.57 -1.51 14.57
N ASN A 149 14.34 -2.55 14.85
CA ASN A 149 14.57 -3.60 13.87
C ASN A 149 13.31 -4.44 13.63
N LYS A 150 13.24 -5.16 12.51
CA LYS A 150 12.21 -6.19 12.31
C LYS A 150 12.62 -7.46 13.03
N CYS A 151 11.67 -8.11 13.68
CA CYS A 151 11.84 -9.45 14.25
C CYS A 151 10.88 -10.44 13.58
N GLN A 152 11.26 -11.72 13.55
CA GLN A 152 10.39 -12.79 13.08
C GLN A 152 9.13 -12.87 13.96
N GLY A 153 7.96 -13.07 13.34
CA GLY A 153 6.69 -13.13 14.05
C GLY A 153 6.07 -11.78 14.40
N MET A 154 6.71 -10.64 14.11
CA MET A 154 6.14 -9.31 14.32
C MET A 154 4.89 -9.08 13.44
N GLY A 155 3.77 -8.71 14.08
CA GLY A 155 2.56 -8.20 13.42
C GLY A 155 2.56 -6.67 13.36
N SER A 156 2.55 -6.03 14.52
CA SER A 156 2.57 -4.58 14.71
C SER A 156 3.55 -4.17 15.82
N LEU A 157 3.93 -2.89 15.85
CA LEU A 157 4.72 -2.25 16.89
C LEU A 157 3.81 -1.39 17.77
N GLU A 158 3.92 -1.57 19.08
CA GLU A 158 3.41 -0.64 20.07
C GLU A 158 4.58 0.15 20.67
N VAL A 159 4.40 1.46 20.74
CA VAL A 159 5.37 2.39 21.34
C VAL A 159 4.69 3.08 22.51
N GLN A 160 5.35 3.11 23.65
CA GLN A 160 4.93 3.89 24.80
C GLN A 160 5.99 4.92 25.15
N TYR A 161 5.53 6.07 25.61
CA TYR A 161 6.40 7.15 26.06
C TYR A 161 5.88 7.79 27.35
N THR A 162 6.79 8.28 28.17
CA THR A 162 6.49 8.98 29.43
C THR A 162 7.56 10.03 29.74
N ASP A 163 7.23 10.96 30.63
CA ASP A 163 8.19 11.85 31.30
C ASP A 163 8.64 11.32 32.67
N ASN A 164 7.99 10.28 33.20
CA ASN A 164 8.36 9.61 34.46
C ASN A 164 8.39 8.07 34.29
N PRO A 165 9.56 7.45 34.08
CA PRO A 165 9.66 6.02 33.81
C PRO A 165 9.35 5.15 35.04
N ASN A 166 9.33 5.73 36.25
CA ASN A 166 9.07 5.03 37.50
C ASN A 166 7.58 4.90 37.84
N ASP A 167 6.71 5.66 37.15
CA ASP A 167 5.27 5.59 37.34
C ASP A 167 4.63 4.86 36.16
N GLU A 168 4.19 3.62 36.39
CA GLU A 168 3.60 2.78 35.35
C GLU A 168 2.31 3.40 34.76
N SER A 169 1.59 4.22 35.53
CA SER A 169 0.36 4.89 35.08
C SER A 169 0.61 6.08 34.13
N SER A 170 1.84 6.60 34.11
CA SER A 170 2.23 7.74 33.29
C SER A 170 2.54 7.39 31.84
N TRP A 171 2.70 6.10 31.53
CA TRP A 171 3.03 5.64 30.18
C TRP A 171 1.86 5.84 29.22
N LYS A 172 2.09 6.64 28.19
CA LYS A 172 1.13 6.89 27.11
C LYS A 172 1.47 6.02 25.91
N SER A 173 0.50 5.25 25.41
CA SER A 173 0.65 4.50 24.15
C SER A 173 0.50 5.44 22.96
N ALA A 174 1.47 5.40 22.06
CA ALA A 174 1.36 5.97 20.73
C ALA A 174 0.57 5.05 19.80
N GLU A 175 0.17 5.57 18.64
CA GLU A 175 -0.55 4.81 17.63
C GLU A 175 0.23 3.56 17.20
N ARG A 176 -0.46 2.42 17.11
CA ARG A 176 0.14 1.15 16.70
C ARG A 176 0.52 1.21 15.23
N SER A 177 1.76 0.86 14.94
CA SER A 177 2.29 0.93 13.58
C SER A 177 2.67 -0.44 13.05
N TYR A 178 2.29 -0.74 11.81
CA TYR A 178 2.82 -1.90 11.08
C TYR A 178 4.22 -1.64 10.51
N ARG A 179 4.72 -0.40 10.65
CA ARG A 179 6.06 0.01 10.27
C ARG A 179 6.96 0.00 11.50
N CYS A 180 8.22 -0.34 11.31
CA CYS A 180 9.24 -0.28 12.37
C CYS A 180 9.81 1.14 12.58
N LYS A 181 9.05 2.15 12.15
CA LYS A 181 9.35 3.57 12.32
C LYS A 181 8.04 4.26 12.71
N VAL A 182 8.04 4.90 13.87
CA VAL A 182 6.91 5.66 14.41
C VAL A 182 7.35 7.10 14.62
N GLU A 183 6.52 8.03 14.17
CA GLU A 183 6.69 9.46 14.42
C GLU A 183 5.96 9.83 15.69
N LEU A 184 6.65 10.50 16.62
CA LEU A 184 6.07 11.03 17.85
C LEU A 184 6.28 12.53 17.91
N LYS A 185 5.31 13.22 18.48
CA LYS A 185 5.37 14.65 18.77
C LYS A 185 5.40 14.85 20.28
N GLY A 186 6.40 15.56 20.77
CA GLY A 186 6.57 15.92 22.16
C GLY A 186 6.83 17.41 22.32
N GLU A 187 6.75 17.88 23.57
CA GLU A 187 7.13 19.22 23.98
C GLU A 187 8.66 19.40 23.92
N LEU A 188 9.10 20.58 23.47
CA LEU A 188 10.51 20.95 23.46
C LEU A 188 11.05 21.13 24.88
N VAL A 189 12.37 20.97 25.03
CA VAL A 189 13.11 21.11 26.29
C VAL A 189 12.63 20.12 27.36
N LYS A 190 12.14 18.95 26.93
CA LYS A 190 11.65 17.89 27.81
C LYS A 190 12.32 16.56 27.49
N ARG A 191 12.61 15.78 28.54
CA ARG A 191 13.12 14.42 28.42
C ARG A 191 11.94 13.45 28.37
N TYR A 192 12.00 12.55 27.39
CA TYR A 192 11.04 11.45 27.25
C TYR A 192 11.75 10.13 27.37
N TYR A 193 11.11 9.17 28.03
CA TYR A 193 11.50 7.77 28.10
C TYR A 193 10.57 6.97 27.21
N ILE A 194 11.13 6.05 26.44
CA ILE A 194 10.44 5.29 25.41
C ILE A 194 10.71 3.81 25.61
N ARG A 195 9.64 3.01 25.51
CA ARG A 195 9.72 1.55 25.41
C ARG A 195 8.84 1.07 24.28
N THR A 196 9.21 -0.06 23.68
CA THR A 196 8.50 -0.62 22.52
C THR A 196 8.25 -2.10 22.71
N ARG A 197 7.17 -2.64 22.16
CA ARG A 197 6.93 -4.09 22.09
C ARG A 197 6.27 -4.47 20.78
N TYR A 198 6.52 -5.70 20.33
CA TYR A 198 5.79 -6.25 19.20
C TYR A 198 4.48 -6.87 19.65
N HIS A 199 3.52 -6.90 18.73
CA HIS A 199 2.24 -7.58 18.92
C HIS A 199 1.91 -8.37 17.65
N ASN A 200 1.31 -9.54 17.82
CA ASN A 200 0.76 -10.34 16.73
C ASN A 200 -0.52 -11.04 17.22
N ASN A 201 -1.05 -11.98 16.43
CA ASN A 201 -2.29 -12.68 16.78
C ASN A 201 -2.15 -13.59 18.02
N ALA A 202 -0.94 -14.03 18.40
CA ALA A 202 -0.72 -14.76 19.65
C ALA A 202 -0.66 -13.86 20.89
N GLY A 203 -0.51 -12.54 20.71
CA GLY A 203 -0.53 -11.56 21.79
C GLY A 203 0.64 -10.58 21.78
N TYR A 204 0.96 -10.04 22.95
CA TYR A 204 2.00 -9.04 23.13
C TYR A 204 3.32 -9.71 23.51
N GLY A 205 4.37 -9.36 22.78
CA GLY A 205 5.74 -9.69 23.17
C GLY A 205 6.23 -8.83 24.35
N PRO A 206 7.41 -9.14 24.90
CA PRO A 206 8.00 -8.38 25.98
C PRO A 206 8.41 -6.97 25.53
N TRP A 207 8.45 -6.04 26.48
CA TRP A 207 8.95 -4.67 26.26
C TRP A 207 10.46 -4.67 26.00
N SER A 208 10.91 -3.78 25.11
CA SER A 208 12.31 -3.44 24.92
C SER A 208 12.91 -2.82 26.19
N ALA A 209 14.24 -2.70 26.22
CA ALA A 209 14.88 -1.77 27.14
C ALA A 209 14.31 -0.36 26.96
N VAL A 210 14.22 0.39 28.06
CA VAL A 210 13.82 1.79 28.06
C VAL A 210 14.98 2.62 27.51
N VAL A 211 14.69 3.49 26.55
CA VAL A 211 15.64 4.45 25.98
C VAL A 211 15.09 5.86 26.18
N ASP A 212 15.96 6.86 26.28
CA ASP A 212 15.56 8.25 26.47
C ASP A 212 16.02 9.19 25.36
N ILE A 213 15.28 10.27 25.18
CA ILE A 213 15.64 11.39 24.31
C ILE A 213 15.29 12.71 24.98
N VAL A 214 16.15 13.71 24.77
CA VAL A 214 15.87 15.10 25.12
C VAL A 214 15.50 15.82 23.83
N LEU A 215 14.32 16.41 23.78
CA LEU A 215 13.90 17.23 22.64
C LEU A 215 14.42 18.65 22.82
N SER A 216 15.09 19.18 21.79
CA SER A 216 15.67 20.53 21.73
C SER A 216 15.23 21.27 20.49
#